data_AF-A0A1F3TXA5-F1
#
_entry.id   AF-A0A1F3TXA5-F1
#
_cell.length_a   1.000
_cell.length_b   1.000
_cell.length_c   1.000
_cell.angle_alpha   90.00
_cell.angle_beta   90.00
_cell.angle_gamma   90.00
#
_symmetry.space_group_name_H-M   'P 1'
#
loop_
_entity.id
_entity.type
_entity.pdbx_description
1 polymer ?
#
loop_
_entity_poly.entity_id
_entity_poly.type
_entity_poly.pdbx_seq_one_letter_code
_entity_poly.pdbx_strand_id
1 'polypeptide(L)'
;MQKDILKMTLEISTDTGSVLRPIEIKLSSAKPTHPESAPNAPFKYYTDAIIGLCYHKLTDFKFVEPSQKSFVEAAYQELNPYVELYRKSMPRVQSMTKVKPEKVLQVENFEKNMTDVWTTVFKNGSVDFSQVQKVLNLVSDFENQLGSPFLYNFSLQFSDRFRDKLTAFYAFLFHLRSVVAIDHNAYVEDSSLESVKCDSISDYLPKSDYTTNDALLFLQFKKLTTPFISHKDKDVRIEKLLVQPLQNAFYQYNHNACCLIDQLPPSLLNSLSPVELEETLHHVQMDWLLGSPSGMLFKVREELFGLVEGYDHVFWPETLILKPKPGSKLQLGFQISSHDLATESTAA
;
A
#
# COMPACT_ATOMS: atom_id res chain seq x y z
N MET A 1 -17.21 -15.80 -29.12
CA MET A 1 -16.45 -14.83 -28.29
C MET A 1 -14.97 -15.10 -28.50
N GLN A 2 -14.19 -14.06 -28.78
CA GLN A 2 -12.72 -14.16 -28.78
C GLN A 2 -12.28 -14.47 -27.34
N LYS A 3 -11.55 -15.57 -27.14
CA LYS A 3 -11.10 -16.05 -25.82
C LYS A 3 -10.05 -15.14 -25.17
N ASP A 4 -9.52 -14.21 -25.94
CA ASP A 4 -8.29 -13.46 -25.68
C ASP A 4 -8.53 -11.95 -25.58
N ILE A 5 -9.77 -11.54 -25.28
CA ILE A 5 -10.13 -10.14 -25.09
C ILE A 5 -11.01 -10.01 -23.85
N LEU A 6 -10.63 -9.11 -22.94
CA LEU A 6 -11.45 -8.64 -21.82
C LEU A 6 -11.99 -7.25 -22.15
N LYS A 7 -13.29 -7.05 -21.97
CA LYS A 7 -13.95 -5.74 -22.10
C LYS A 7 -14.71 -5.46 -20.82
N MET A 8 -14.56 -4.26 -20.29
CA MET A 8 -15.24 -3.87 -19.06
C MET A 8 -15.52 -2.38 -19.05
N THR A 9 -16.66 -2.02 -18.47
CA THR A 9 -17.01 -0.65 -18.14
C THR A 9 -17.08 -0.51 -16.62
N LEU A 10 -16.43 0.52 -16.09
CA LEU A 10 -16.42 0.92 -14.69
C LEU A 10 -17.23 2.23 -14.56
N GLU A 11 -18.21 2.25 -13.67
CA GLU A 11 -18.86 3.49 -13.22
C GLU A 11 -18.46 3.72 -11.76
N ILE A 12 -17.68 4.78 -11.51
CA ILE A 12 -17.24 5.20 -10.18
C ILE A 12 -18.14 6.35 -9.75
N SER A 13 -18.97 6.11 -8.73
CA SER A 13 -19.74 7.17 -8.08
C SER A 13 -18.89 7.82 -7.00
N THR A 14 -18.91 9.15 -6.93
CA THR A 14 -18.12 9.93 -5.99
C THR A 14 -18.97 10.83 -5.12
N ASP A 15 -18.43 11.18 -3.95
CA ASP A 15 -18.99 12.18 -3.05
C ASP A 15 -18.24 13.51 -3.19
N THR A 16 -18.85 14.56 -2.64
CA THR A 16 -18.35 15.94 -2.66
C THR A 16 -17.00 16.05 -1.93
N GLY A 17 -16.07 16.80 -2.50
CA GLY A 17 -14.75 17.05 -1.90
C GLY A 17 -13.90 17.99 -2.75
N SER A 18 -12.77 18.48 -2.21
CA SER A 18 -11.79 19.29 -2.96
C SER A 18 -11.23 18.50 -4.14
N VAL A 19 -10.98 17.21 -3.85
CA VAL A 19 -10.83 16.13 -4.83
C VAL A 19 -11.93 15.11 -4.56
N LEU A 20 -12.55 14.58 -5.61
CA LEU A 20 -13.72 13.70 -5.49
C LEU A 20 -13.36 12.37 -4.84
N ARG A 21 -14.21 11.89 -3.93
CA ARG A 21 -13.96 10.66 -3.16
C ARG A 21 -14.85 9.51 -3.63
N PRO A 22 -14.30 8.35 -4.05
CA PRO A 22 -15.10 7.20 -4.45
C PRO A 22 -15.98 6.64 -3.32
N ILE A 23 -17.24 6.34 -3.63
CA ILE A 23 -18.20 5.72 -2.68
C ILE A 23 -18.76 4.38 -3.17
N GLU A 24 -18.84 4.18 -4.48
CA GLU A 24 -19.33 2.94 -5.10
C GLU A 24 -18.66 2.76 -6.47
N ILE A 25 -18.35 1.53 -6.84
CA ILE A 25 -18.01 1.16 -8.22
C ILE A 25 -19.02 0.16 -8.74
N LYS A 26 -19.52 0.36 -9.95
CA LYS A 26 -20.30 -0.62 -10.71
C LYS A 26 -19.49 -1.10 -11.91
N LEU A 27 -19.44 -2.40 -12.09
CA LEU A 27 -18.71 -3.06 -13.16
C LEU A 27 -19.72 -3.75 -14.08
N SER A 28 -19.58 -3.54 -15.38
CA SER A 28 -20.41 -4.22 -16.37
C SER A 28 -19.60 -4.67 -17.58
N SER A 29 -19.93 -5.87 -18.05
CA SER A 29 -19.43 -6.43 -19.32
C SER A 29 -20.38 -6.15 -20.49
N ALA A 30 -21.52 -5.49 -20.21
CA ALA A 30 -22.54 -5.17 -21.18
C ALA A 30 -22.11 -4.02 -22.09
N LYS A 31 -22.80 -3.85 -23.23
CA LYS A 31 -22.58 -2.68 -24.10
C LYS A 31 -22.80 -1.41 -23.26
N PRO A 32 -21.88 -0.44 -23.33
CA PRO A 32 -22.01 0.78 -22.56
C PRO A 32 -23.26 1.54 -22.96
N THR A 33 -23.87 2.17 -21.96
CA THR A 33 -25.06 3.00 -22.12
C THR A 33 -24.75 4.32 -22.83
N HIS A 34 -23.49 4.76 -22.84
CA HIS A 34 -23.03 5.96 -23.53
C HIS A 34 -21.93 5.64 -24.56
N PRO A 35 -21.91 6.31 -25.73
CA PRO A 35 -20.88 6.06 -26.75
C PRO A 35 -19.46 6.36 -26.27
N GLU A 36 -19.30 7.36 -25.39
CA GLU A 36 -18.03 7.80 -24.81
C GLU A 36 -17.44 6.79 -23.81
N SER A 37 -18.28 5.89 -23.25
CA SER A 37 -17.85 4.78 -22.38
C SER A 37 -17.66 3.46 -23.12
N ALA A 38 -17.62 3.49 -24.47
CA ALA A 38 -17.16 2.37 -25.30
C ALA A 38 -15.79 1.85 -24.82
N PRO A 39 -15.62 0.53 -24.60
CA PRO A 39 -14.32 -0.06 -24.34
C PRO A 39 -13.28 0.35 -25.39
N ASN A 40 -12.33 1.17 -24.96
CA ASN A 40 -11.23 1.66 -25.78
C ASN A 40 -9.90 1.03 -25.32
N ALA A 41 -8.81 1.37 -25.99
CA ALA A 41 -7.49 1.03 -25.48
C ALA A 41 -7.35 1.59 -24.04
N PRO A 42 -6.74 0.83 -23.12
CA PRO A 42 -6.57 1.27 -21.75
C PRO A 42 -5.66 2.50 -21.68
N PHE A 43 -5.61 3.14 -20.52
CA PHE A 43 -4.66 4.22 -20.30
C PHE A 43 -3.22 3.72 -20.52
N LYS A 44 -2.29 4.65 -20.82
CA LYS A 44 -0.87 4.35 -21.07
C LYS A 44 -0.23 3.43 -20.01
N TYR A 45 -0.69 3.54 -18.77
CA TYR A 45 -0.21 2.75 -17.62
C TYR A 45 -1.28 1.78 -17.08
N TYR A 46 -2.28 1.45 -17.89
CA TYR A 46 -3.32 0.44 -17.62
C TYR A 46 -4.07 0.63 -16.29
N THR A 47 -4.10 1.83 -15.72
CA THR A 47 -4.65 2.09 -14.38
C THR A 47 -6.14 1.72 -14.30
N ASP A 48 -6.90 2.05 -15.32
CA ASP A 48 -8.31 1.66 -15.51
C ASP A 48 -8.48 0.13 -15.62
N ALA A 49 -7.66 -0.51 -16.45
CA ALA A 49 -7.64 -1.95 -16.65
C ALA A 49 -7.29 -2.73 -15.36
N ILE A 50 -6.28 -2.27 -14.60
CA ILE A 50 -5.81 -2.94 -13.38
C ILE A 50 -6.88 -2.92 -12.29
N ILE A 51 -7.72 -1.88 -12.19
CA ILE A 51 -8.87 -1.86 -11.26
C ILE A 51 -9.78 -3.07 -11.53
N GLY A 52 -10.13 -3.32 -12.79
CA GLY A 52 -10.99 -4.44 -13.17
C GLY A 52 -10.32 -5.81 -12.98
N LEU A 53 -9.03 -5.93 -13.30
CA LEU A 53 -8.26 -7.16 -13.05
C LEU A 53 -8.15 -7.46 -11.55
N CYS A 54 -7.91 -6.46 -10.71
CA CYS A 54 -7.85 -6.61 -9.27
C CYS A 54 -9.22 -6.98 -8.68
N TYR A 55 -10.32 -6.40 -9.17
CA TYR A 55 -11.68 -6.82 -8.81
C TYR A 55 -11.90 -8.32 -9.05
N HIS A 56 -11.48 -8.83 -10.22
CA HIS A 56 -11.58 -10.25 -10.50
C HIS A 56 -10.69 -11.10 -9.59
N LYS A 57 -9.45 -10.68 -9.30
CA LYS A 57 -8.58 -11.39 -8.34
C LYS A 57 -9.19 -11.43 -6.92
N LEU A 58 -9.74 -10.32 -6.44
CA LEU A 58 -10.33 -10.20 -5.10
C LEU A 58 -11.58 -11.07 -4.93
N THR A 59 -12.32 -11.26 -6.02
CA THR A 59 -13.50 -12.14 -6.08
C THR A 59 -13.16 -13.59 -6.42
N ASP A 60 -11.88 -14.00 -6.37
CA ASP A 60 -11.40 -15.33 -6.80
C ASP A 60 -11.85 -15.72 -8.22
N PHE A 61 -12.00 -14.72 -9.10
CA PHE A 61 -12.47 -14.85 -10.48
C PHE A 61 -13.87 -15.47 -10.61
N LYS A 62 -14.69 -15.42 -9.55
CA LYS A 62 -16.04 -16.02 -9.52
C LYS A 62 -16.99 -15.46 -10.58
N PHE A 63 -16.78 -14.21 -10.98
CA PHE A 63 -17.65 -13.49 -11.91
C PHE A 63 -17.06 -13.38 -13.33
N VAL A 64 -15.96 -14.09 -13.60
CA VAL A 64 -15.38 -14.18 -14.94
C VAL A 64 -15.98 -15.38 -15.66
N GLU A 65 -16.28 -15.22 -16.95
CA GLU A 65 -16.68 -16.33 -17.80
C GLU A 65 -15.59 -17.43 -17.78
N PRO A 66 -15.94 -18.72 -17.60
CA PRO A 66 -14.94 -19.79 -17.48
C PRO A 66 -13.94 -19.84 -18.64
N SER A 67 -14.38 -19.45 -19.84
CA SER A 67 -13.54 -19.40 -21.04
C SER A 67 -12.49 -18.28 -21.06
N GLN A 68 -12.66 -17.23 -20.24
CA GLN A 68 -11.76 -16.07 -20.14
C GLN A 68 -10.86 -16.13 -18.91
N LYS A 69 -11.15 -17.02 -17.94
CA LYS A 69 -10.47 -17.04 -16.65
C LYS A 69 -8.95 -17.10 -16.75
N SER A 70 -8.41 -17.99 -17.59
CA SER A 70 -6.95 -18.11 -17.79
C SER A 70 -6.31 -16.84 -18.35
N PHE A 71 -6.99 -16.17 -19.28
CA PHE A 71 -6.54 -14.90 -19.85
C PHE A 71 -6.52 -13.79 -18.78
N VAL A 72 -7.60 -13.66 -18.02
CA VAL A 72 -7.71 -12.63 -16.96
C VAL A 72 -6.71 -12.87 -15.84
N GLU A 73 -6.48 -14.12 -15.46
CA GLU A 73 -5.45 -14.50 -14.48
C GLU A 73 -4.04 -14.14 -14.97
N ALA A 74 -3.71 -14.44 -16.22
CA ALA A 74 -2.42 -14.07 -16.82
C ALA A 74 -2.26 -12.54 -16.91
N ALA A 75 -3.29 -11.85 -17.40
CA ALA A 75 -3.29 -10.38 -17.52
C ALA A 75 -3.09 -9.70 -16.16
N TYR A 76 -3.71 -10.20 -15.09
CA TYR A 76 -3.48 -9.67 -13.74
C TYR A 76 -2.02 -9.83 -13.30
N GLN A 77 -1.38 -10.96 -13.62
CA GLN A 77 0.01 -11.21 -13.21
C GLN A 77 1.02 -10.39 -14.00
N GLU A 78 0.76 -10.17 -15.29
CA GLU A 78 1.67 -9.47 -16.20
C GLU A 78 1.53 -7.95 -16.15
N LEU A 79 0.30 -7.44 -16.04
CA LEU A 79 0.05 -5.99 -16.12
C LEU A 79 0.09 -5.28 -14.75
N ASN A 80 0.03 -6.01 -13.63
CA ASN A 80 0.05 -5.40 -12.30
C ASN A 80 1.50 -5.24 -11.78
N PRO A 81 2.07 -4.03 -11.78
CA PRO A 81 3.47 -3.82 -11.39
C PRO A 81 3.75 -4.20 -9.94
N TYR A 82 2.74 -4.16 -9.07
CA TYR A 82 2.92 -4.48 -7.65
C TYR A 82 3.13 -5.96 -7.38
N VAL A 83 2.73 -6.84 -8.29
CA VAL A 83 3.07 -8.27 -8.21
C VAL A 83 4.58 -8.45 -8.37
N GLU A 84 5.15 -7.80 -9.37
CA GLU A 84 6.57 -7.88 -9.67
C GLU A 84 7.43 -7.17 -8.62
N LEU A 85 7.06 -5.94 -8.24
CA LEU A 85 7.77 -5.19 -7.19
C LEU A 85 7.84 -5.99 -5.89
N TYR A 86 6.73 -6.63 -5.50
CA TYR A 86 6.70 -7.50 -4.33
C TYR A 86 7.63 -8.70 -4.50
N ARG A 87 7.52 -9.43 -5.63
CA ARG A 87 8.36 -10.60 -5.91
C ARG A 87 9.85 -10.28 -5.93
N LYS A 88 10.24 -9.13 -6.48
CA LYS A 88 11.63 -8.65 -6.52
C LYS A 88 12.15 -8.24 -5.15
N SER A 89 11.30 -7.76 -4.24
CA SER A 89 11.71 -7.19 -2.95
C SER A 89 11.61 -8.17 -1.78
N MET A 90 10.67 -9.13 -1.84
CA MET A 90 10.45 -10.13 -0.78
C MET A 90 11.72 -10.92 -0.39
N PRO A 91 12.60 -11.38 -1.32
CA PRO A 91 13.80 -12.12 -0.93
C PRO A 91 14.76 -11.29 -0.05
N ARG A 92 14.88 -9.98 -0.32
CA ARG A 92 15.70 -9.07 0.49
C ARG A 92 15.10 -8.89 1.88
N VAL A 93 13.77 -8.75 1.98
CA VAL A 93 13.03 -8.71 3.25
C VAL A 93 13.24 -9.96 4.11
N GLN A 94 13.19 -11.15 3.51
CA GLN A 94 13.37 -12.41 4.25
C GLN A 94 14.73 -12.50 4.94
N SER A 95 15.77 -11.87 4.39
CA SER A 95 17.10 -11.80 5.01
C SER A 95 17.16 -10.90 6.25
N MET A 96 16.18 -10.00 6.41
CA MET A 96 16.09 -9.02 7.49
C MET A 96 15.15 -9.44 8.63
N THR A 97 14.41 -10.53 8.45
CA THR A 97 13.50 -11.04 9.47
C THR A 97 14.27 -11.46 10.72
N LYS A 98 14.05 -10.75 11.83
CA LYS A 98 14.49 -11.21 13.16
C LYS A 98 13.86 -12.58 13.45
N VAL A 99 14.57 -13.38 14.25
CA VAL A 99 14.13 -14.70 14.75
C VAL A 99 12.63 -14.69 15.09
N LYS A 100 11.94 -15.78 14.72
CA LYS A 100 10.48 -15.97 14.82
C LYS A 100 9.87 -15.29 16.04
N PRO A 101 8.71 -14.61 15.89
CA PRO A 101 8.04 -13.94 17.01
C PRO A 101 7.82 -14.93 18.16
N GLU A 102 8.10 -14.50 19.39
CA GLU A 102 7.96 -15.32 20.62
C GLU A 102 6.52 -15.78 20.87
N LYS A 103 5.54 -15.10 20.29
CA LYS A 103 4.12 -15.46 20.33
C LYS A 103 3.69 -16.02 18.97
N VAL A 104 3.01 -17.17 19.00
CA VAL A 104 2.26 -17.69 17.86
C VAL A 104 1.09 -16.73 17.61
N LEU A 105 1.29 -15.79 16.70
CA LEU A 105 0.26 -14.88 16.22
C LEU A 105 -0.82 -15.70 15.52
N GLN A 106 -2.09 -15.41 15.81
CA GLN A 106 -3.23 -16.00 15.09
C GLN A 106 -3.42 -15.30 13.75
N VAL A 107 -2.38 -15.32 12.92
CA VAL A 107 -2.37 -14.71 11.59
C VAL A 107 -3.55 -15.24 10.76
N GLU A 108 -3.86 -16.53 10.90
CA GLU A 108 -4.93 -17.21 10.17
C GLU A 108 -6.31 -16.61 10.46
N ASN A 109 -6.55 -16.17 11.70
CA ASN A 109 -7.81 -15.52 12.07
C ASN A 109 -7.93 -14.13 11.43
N PHE A 110 -6.84 -13.37 11.38
CA PHE A 110 -6.81 -12.10 10.67
C PHE A 110 -7.06 -12.32 9.16
N GLU A 111 -6.37 -13.26 8.53
CA GLU A 111 -6.55 -13.58 7.11
C GLU A 111 -7.99 -13.95 6.77
N LYS A 112 -8.62 -14.77 7.64
CA LYS A 112 -10.01 -15.16 7.50
C LYS A 112 -10.94 -13.96 7.62
N ASN A 113 -10.83 -13.17 8.69
CA ASN A 113 -11.70 -12.03 8.94
C ASN A 113 -11.60 -10.98 7.81
N MET A 114 -10.38 -10.70 7.36
CA MET A 114 -10.13 -9.79 6.25
C MET A 114 -10.74 -10.33 4.94
N THR A 115 -10.57 -11.64 4.68
CA THR A 115 -11.19 -12.29 3.51
C THR A 115 -12.71 -12.20 3.55
N ASP A 116 -13.31 -12.43 4.72
CA ASP A 116 -14.76 -12.33 4.92
C ASP A 116 -15.22 -10.89 4.62
N VAL A 117 -14.52 -9.86 5.11
CA VAL A 117 -14.85 -8.47 4.78
C VAL A 117 -14.71 -8.19 3.28
N TRP A 118 -13.68 -8.69 2.60
CA TRP A 118 -13.58 -8.55 1.14
C TRP A 118 -14.78 -9.15 0.41
N THR A 119 -15.34 -10.28 0.87
CA THR A 119 -16.56 -10.83 0.24
C THR A 119 -17.79 -9.93 0.41
N THR A 120 -17.81 -9.09 1.44
CA THR A 120 -18.87 -8.09 1.63
C THR A 120 -18.65 -6.80 0.84
N VAL A 121 -17.40 -6.41 0.62
CA VAL A 121 -17.01 -5.22 -0.16
C VAL A 121 -17.15 -5.48 -1.66
N PHE A 122 -16.64 -6.62 -2.14
CA PHE A 122 -16.58 -6.99 -3.55
C PHE A 122 -17.72 -7.95 -3.91
N LYS A 123 -18.83 -7.40 -4.42
CA LYS A 123 -20.04 -8.14 -4.81
C LYS A 123 -20.07 -8.36 -6.32
N ASN A 124 -21.04 -9.12 -6.82
CA ASN A 124 -21.22 -9.34 -8.26
C ASN A 124 -21.50 -8.00 -8.98
N GLY A 125 -20.57 -7.57 -9.82
CA GLY A 125 -20.65 -6.32 -10.57
C GLY A 125 -20.59 -5.04 -9.74
N SER A 126 -20.23 -5.09 -8.45
CA SER A 126 -20.09 -3.86 -7.65
C SER A 126 -19.07 -3.94 -6.52
N VAL A 127 -18.58 -2.76 -6.12
CA VAL A 127 -17.72 -2.54 -4.96
C VAL A 127 -18.38 -1.51 -4.05
N ASP A 128 -18.60 -1.88 -2.80
CA ASP A 128 -19.30 -1.08 -1.80
C ASP A 128 -18.32 -0.61 -0.73
N PHE A 129 -17.93 0.67 -0.78
CA PHE A 129 -16.94 1.23 0.14
C PHE A 129 -17.50 1.55 1.52
N SER A 130 -18.81 1.42 1.77
CA SER A 130 -19.39 1.61 3.11
C SER A 130 -18.83 0.65 4.16
N GLN A 131 -18.28 -0.49 3.71
CA GLN A 131 -17.72 -1.52 4.57
C GLN A 131 -16.20 -1.38 4.78
N VAL A 132 -15.54 -0.43 4.13
CA VAL A 132 -14.08 -0.21 4.23
C VAL A 132 -13.64 0.12 5.66
N GLN A 133 -14.46 0.84 6.43
CA GLN A 133 -14.13 1.13 7.83
C GLN A 133 -13.90 -0.14 8.67
N LYS A 134 -14.60 -1.24 8.36
CA LYS A 134 -14.39 -2.51 9.03
C LYS A 134 -13.00 -3.07 8.77
N VAL A 135 -12.47 -2.84 7.56
CA VAL A 135 -11.11 -3.24 7.20
C VAL A 135 -10.08 -2.45 8.02
N LEU A 136 -10.23 -1.13 8.13
CA LEU A 136 -9.36 -0.30 8.96
C LEU A 136 -9.34 -0.76 10.42
N ASN A 137 -10.52 -1.04 10.99
CA ASN A 137 -10.62 -1.53 12.36
C ASN A 137 -9.92 -2.88 12.53
N LEU A 138 -10.10 -3.81 11.58
CA LEU A 138 -9.40 -5.11 11.60
C LEU A 138 -7.88 -4.96 11.55
N VAL A 139 -7.37 -4.05 10.71
CA VAL A 139 -5.93 -3.77 10.60
C VAL A 139 -5.39 -3.18 11.90
N SER A 140 -6.10 -2.22 12.51
CA SER A 140 -5.73 -1.63 13.80
C SER A 140 -5.76 -2.66 14.94
N ASP A 141 -6.79 -3.50 15.00
CA ASP A 141 -6.90 -4.55 16.01
C ASP A 141 -5.78 -5.58 15.86
N PHE A 142 -5.39 -5.91 14.63
CA PHE A 142 -4.28 -6.81 14.36
C PHE A 142 -2.93 -6.21 14.79
N GLU A 143 -2.68 -4.92 14.54
CA GLU A 143 -1.48 -4.21 15.02
C GLU A 143 -1.40 -4.22 16.55
N ASN A 144 -2.54 -3.98 17.22
CA ASN A 144 -2.64 -4.03 18.68
C ASN A 144 -2.37 -5.45 19.24
N GLN A 145 -2.90 -6.49 18.60
CA GLN A 145 -2.66 -7.88 18.98
C GLN A 145 -1.20 -8.31 18.77
N LEU A 146 -0.56 -7.77 17.72
CA LEU A 146 0.85 -7.99 17.42
C LEU A 146 1.74 -7.42 18.53
N GLY A 147 1.30 -6.36 19.21
CA GLY A 147 2.06 -5.70 20.28
C GLY A 147 3.32 -5.01 19.78
N SER A 148 3.45 -4.83 18.47
CA SER A 148 4.51 -4.07 17.82
C SER A 148 3.94 -3.40 16.58
N PRO A 149 4.44 -2.20 16.21
CA PRO A 149 3.93 -1.48 15.04
C PRO A 149 4.21 -2.26 13.76
N PHE A 150 3.42 -2.03 12.71
CA PHE A 150 3.70 -2.53 11.36
C PHE A 150 4.92 -1.83 10.75
N LEU A 151 5.19 -0.60 11.17
CA LEU A 151 6.29 0.20 10.69
C LEU A 151 7.63 -0.52 10.89
N TYR A 152 8.29 -0.82 9.76
CA TYR A 152 9.54 -1.59 9.67
C TYR A 152 9.50 -2.99 10.30
N ASN A 153 8.31 -3.60 10.43
CA ASN A 153 8.20 -4.93 11.01
C ASN A 153 8.43 -6.03 9.96
N PHE A 154 9.56 -6.72 10.05
CA PHE A 154 9.93 -7.78 9.10
C PHE A 154 9.50 -9.19 9.53
N SER A 155 8.78 -9.32 10.65
CA SER A 155 8.44 -10.62 11.25
C SER A 155 7.12 -11.22 10.76
N LEU A 156 6.23 -10.39 10.20
CA LEU A 156 4.92 -10.84 9.73
C LEU A 156 5.05 -11.73 8.48
N GLN A 157 4.33 -12.84 8.48
CA GLN A 157 4.24 -13.77 7.35
C GLN A 157 2.78 -14.18 7.16
N PHE A 158 2.24 -13.89 5.97
CA PHE A 158 0.91 -14.35 5.54
C PHE A 158 1.03 -15.55 4.60
N SER A 159 -0.06 -16.30 4.46
CA SER A 159 -0.20 -17.30 3.42
C SER A 159 -0.04 -16.68 2.03
N ASP A 160 0.52 -17.43 1.08
CA ASP A 160 0.74 -16.97 -0.29
C ASP A 160 -0.57 -16.47 -0.93
N ARG A 161 -1.66 -17.21 -0.69
CA ARG A 161 -2.99 -16.88 -1.21
C ARG A 161 -3.51 -15.55 -0.66
N PHE A 162 -3.37 -15.33 0.65
CA PHE A 162 -3.81 -14.09 1.28
C PHE A 162 -2.96 -12.91 0.81
N ARG A 163 -1.64 -13.10 0.78
CA ARG A 163 -0.70 -12.08 0.31
C ARG A 163 -1.00 -11.63 -1.11
N ASP A 164 -1.24 -12.57 -2.03
CA ASP A 164 -1.62 -12.25 -3.41
C ASP A 164 -2.91 -11.42 -3.48
N LYS A 165 -3.91 -11.74 -2.64
CA LYS A 165 -5.13 -10.95 -2.53
C LYS A 165 -4.90 -9.58 -1.91
N LEU A 166 -4.03 -9.50 -0.90
CA LEU A 166 -3.68 -8.23 -0.26
C LEU A 166 -2.97 -7.30 -1.25
N THR A 167 -2.06 -7.83 -2.08
CA THR A 167 -1.44 -7.09 -3.18
C THR A 167 -2.48 -6.60 -4.19
N ALA A 168 -3.45 -7.46 -4.56
CA ALA A 168 -4.55 -7.06 -5.44
C ALA A 168 -5.41 -5.95 -4.82
N PHE A 169 -5.65 -6.02 -3.50
CA PHE A 169 -6.44 -5.03 -2.79
C PHE A 169 -5.72 -3.68 -2.75
N TYR A 170 -4.43 -3.67 -2.40
CA TYR A 170 -3.61 -2.47 -2.47
C TYR A 170 -3.60 -1.87 -3.89
N ALA A 171 -3.30 -2.69 -4.90
CA ALA A 171 -3.25 -2.22 -6.29
C ALA A 171 -4.59 -1.63 -6.74
N PHE A 172 -5.70 -2.27 -6.39
CA PHE A 172 -7.05 -1.76 -6.64
C PHE A 172 -7.25 -0.35 -6.04
N LEU A 173 -6.88 -0.15 -4.77
CA LEU A 173 -7.05 1.13 -4.07
C LEU A 173 -6.15 2.22 -4.67
N PHE A 174 -4.86 1.92 -4.88
CA PHE A 174 -3.91 2.87 -5.45
C PHE A 174 -4.32 3.32 -6.87
N HIS A 175 -4.71 2.36 -7.72
CA HIS A 175 -5.16 2.70 -9.08
C HIS A 175 -6.50 3.42 -9.09
N LEU A 176 -7.39 3.15 -8.15
CA LEU A 176 -8.60 3.94 -7.95
C LEU A 176 -8.28 5.40 -7.60
N ARG A 177 -7.37 5.64 -6.65
CA ARG A 177 -6.88 6.99 -6.33
C ARG A 177 -6.22 7.66 -7.54
N SER A 178 -5.45 6.90 -8.32
CA SER A 178 -4.80 7.40 -9.53
C SER A 178 -5.79 7.79 -10.63
N VAL A 179 -6.89 7.04 -10.81
CA VAL A 179 -7.97 7.42 -11.72
C VAL A 179 -8.64 8.72 -11.27
N VAL A 180 -8.92 8.87 -9.98
CA VAL A 180 -9.47 10.10 -9.40
C VAL A 180 -8.52 11.29 -9.62
N ALA A 181 -7.22 11.09 -9.42
CA ALA A 181 -6.21 12.10 -9.69
C ALA A 181 -6.17 12.52 -11.16
N ILE A 182 -6.22 11.55 -12.08
CA ILE A 182 -6.27 11.81 -13.53
C ILE A 182 -7.51 12.63 -13.89
N ASP A 183 -8.69 12.23 -13.38
CA ASP A 183 -9.93 12.96 -13.60
C ASP A 183 -9.84 14.39 -13.05
N HIS A 184 -9.40 14.57 -11.80
CA HIS A 184 -9.21 15.90 -11.21
C HIS A 184 -8.29 16.78 -12.05
N ASN A 185 -7.13 16.26 -12.43
CA ASN A 185 -6.12 16.96 -13.22
C ASN A 185 -6.57 17.28 -14.66
N ALA A 186 -7.58 16.60 -15.19
CA ALA A 186 -8.14 16.92 -16.50
C ALA A 186 -8.94 18.24 -16.51
N TYR A 187 -9.36 18.71 -15.33
CA TYR A 187 -10.22 19.89 -15.18
C TYR A 187 -9.62 21.00 -14.31
N VAL A 188 -8.32 20.93 -13.97
CA VAL A 188 -7.63 22.03 -13.29
C VAL A 188 -7.31 23.16 -14.27
N GLU A 189 -7.37 24.41 -13.80
CA GLU A 189 -7.04 25.58 -14.63
C GLU A 189 -5.53 25.85 -14.60
N ASP A 190 -4.92 25.74 -13.42
CA ASP A 190 -3.48 25.90 -13.22
C ASP A 190 -2.85 24.59 -12.72
N SER A 191 -2.27 23.83 -13.64
CA SER A 191 -1.61 22.57 -13.33
C SER A 191 -0.40 22.71 -12.40
N SER A 192 0.20 23.90 -12.29
CA SER A 192 1.34 24.11 -11.41
C SER A 192 0.95 24.19 -9.93
N LEU A 193 -0.30 24.58 -9.63
CA LEU A 193 -0.80 24.80 -8.28
C LEU A 193 -1.87 23.78 -7.85
N GLU A 194 -2.71 23.34 -8.78
CA GLU A 194 -3.93 22.59 -8.46
C GLU A 194 -3.82 21.10 -8.79
N SER A 195 -2.80 20.70 -9.55
CA SER A 195 -2.62 19.30 -9.94
C SER A 195 -2.16 18.45 -8.76
N VAL A 196 -2.71 17.25 -8.69
CA VAL A 196 -2.35 16.24 -7.70
C VAL A 196 -1.48 15.15 -8.32
N LYS A 197 -0.63 14.53 -7.51
CA LYS A 197 0.29 13.47 -7.95
C LYS A 197 0.03 12.20 -7.15
N CYS A 198 0.24 11.06 -7.78
CA CYS A 198 0.25 9.76 -7.11
C CYS A 198 1.65 9.17 -7.23
N ASP A 199 2.31 8.92 -6.10
CA ASP A 199 3.58 8.21 -6.07
C ASP A 199 3.48 6.97 -5.19
N SER A 200 3.79 5.80 -5.75
CA SER A 200 3.62 4.52 -5.05
C SER A 200 4.60 4.27 -3.90
N ILE A 201 5.54 5.19 -3.67
CA ILE A 201 6.59 5.11 -2.67
C ILE A 201 6.58 6.36 -1.80
N SER A 202 6.76 7.54 -2.39
CA SER A 202 6.92 8.81 -1.67
C SER A 202 5.66 9.22 -0.91
N ASP A 203 4.48 8.80 -1.36
CA ASP A 203 3.23 9.03 -0.63
C ASP A 203 3.20 8.28 0.73
N TYR A 204 3.96 7.18 0.87
CA TYR A 204 3.97 6.32 2.06
C TYR A 204 5.25 6.45 2.89
N LEU A 205 6.35 6.86 2.26
CA LEU A 205 7.63 7.15 2.90
C LEU A 205 8.01 8.62 2.67
N PRO A 206 7.22 9.57 3.19
CA PRO A 206 7.59 10.97 3.10
C PRO A 206 8.90 11.17 3.86
N LYS A 207 9.84 11.91 3.27
CA LYS A 207 11.07 12.34 3.97
C LYS A 207 11.94 11.16 4.46
N SER A 208 12.10 10.12 3.63
CA SER A 208 12.97 8.96 3.91
C SER A 208 14.37 9.34 4.42
N ASP A 209 14.93 10.41 3.88
CA ASP A 209 16.29 10.85 4.20
C ASP A 209 16.41 11.40 5.61
N TYR A 210 15.39 12.12 6.06
CA TYR A 210 15.31 12.58 7.44
C TYR A 210 15.17 11.39 8.40
N THR A 211 14.36 10.39 8.02
CA THR A 211 14.20 9.16 8.81
C THR A 211 15.52 8.40 8.93
N THR A 212 16.29 8.27 7.86
CA THR A 212 17.63 7.65 7.89
C THR A 212 18.58 8.40 8.81
N ASN A 213 18.65 9.73 8.67
CA ASN A 213 19.53 10.57 9.49
C ASN A 213 19.21 10.45 10.98
N ASP A 214 17.93 10.53 11.34
CA ASP A 214 17.48 10.37 12.73
C ASP A 214 17.74 8.95 13.25
N ALA A 215 17.65 7.93 12.40
CA ALA A 215 17.92 6.54 12.75
C ALA A 215 19.40 6.33 13.07
N LEU A 216 20.31 6.93 12.29
CA LEU A 216 21.75 6.91 12.56
C LEU A 216 22.09 7.60 13.88
N LEU A 217 21.47 8.76 14.17
CA LEU A 217 21.62 9.46 15.44
C LEU A 217 21.14 8.60 16.62
N PHE A 218 19.97 7.98 16.50
CA PHE A 218 19.43 7.10 17.53
C PHE A 218 20.30 5.85 17.75
N LEU A 219 20.81 5.24 16.68
CA LEU A 219 21.73 4.11 16.77
C LEU A 219 23.02 4.52 17.50
N GLN A 220 23.58 5.68 17.18
CA GLN A 220 24.79 6.19 17.83
C GLN A 220 24.53 6.48 19.31
N PHE A 221 23.37 7.05 19.65
CA PHE A 221 22.93 7.20 21.03
C PHE A 221 22.92 5.84 21.75
N LYS A 222 22.28 4.80 21.20
CA LYS A 222 22.25 3.45 21.80
C LYS A 222 23.65 2.87 22.02
N LYS A 223 24.56 3.05 21.06
CA LYS A 223 25.96 2.60 21.17
C LYS A 223 26.69 3.31 22.31
N LEU A 224 26.56 4.64 22.39
CA LEU A 224 27.21 5.45 23.43
C LEU A 224 26.62 5.23 24.83
N THR A 225 25.34 4.85 24.93
CA THR A 225 24.68 4.61 26.23
C THR A 225 24.93 3.20 26.76
N THR A 226 25.33 2.25 25.91
CA THR A 226 25.52 0.82 26.27
C THR A 226 26.37 0.60 27.53
N PRO A 227 27.52 1.29 27.75
CA PRO A 227 28.32 1.13 28.97
C PRO A 227 27.58 1.45 30.26
N PHE A 228 26.59 2.34 30.21
CA PHE A 228 25.85 2.80 31.40
C PHE A 228 24.66 1.92 31.76
N ILE A 229 24.16 1.12 30.81
CA ILE A 229 22.92 0.33 30.96
C ILE A 229 23.15 -1.18 30.95
N SER A 230 24.18 -1.67 30.25
CA SER A 230 24.39 -3.11 30.02
C SER A 230 25.65 -3.68 30.69
N HIS A 231 26.48 -2.84 31.29
CA HIS A 231 27.72 -3.28 31.95
C HIS A 231 27.48 -3.70 33.42
N LYS A 232 28.39 -4.51 33.98
CA LYS A 232 28.32 -4.96 35.39
C LYS A 232 28.33 -3.79 36.39
N ASP A 233 28.92 -2.67 36.01
CA ASP A 233 29.05 -1.43 36.80
C ASP A 233 28.02 -0.37 36.41
N LYS A 234 26.82 -0.78 35.97
CA LYS A 234 25.75 0.15 35.55
C LYS A 234 25.48 1.22 36.61
N ASP A 235 25.51 2.50 36.22
CA ASP A 235 25.09 3.60 37.09
C ASP A 235 23.59 3.85 36.89
N VAL A 236 22.79 3.33 37.81
CA VAL A 236 21.32 3.45 37.81
C VAL A 236 20.87 4.92 37.78
N ARG A 237 21.67 5.86 38.29
CA ARG A 237 21.33 7.29 38.23
C ARG A 237 21.52 7.83 36.82
N ILE A 238 22.60 7.47 36.13
CA ILE A 238 22.82 7.86 34.72
C ILE A 238 21.73 7.27 33.83
N GLU A 239 21.41 5.99 34.03
CA GLU A 239 20.31 5.33 33.32
C GLU A 239 18.99 6.08 33.50
N LYS A 240 18.58 6.37 34.75
CA LYS A 240 17.28 6.99 35.03
C LYS A 240 17.19 8.49 34.75
N LEU A 241 18.26 9.25 34.98
CA LEU A 241 18.24 10.71 34.90
C LEU A 241 18.69 11.27 33.54
N LEU A 242 19.41 10.48 32.74
CA LEU A 242 19.95 10.91 31.46
C LEU A 242 19.51 10.00 30.31
N VAL A 243 19.80 8.69 30.38
CA VAL A 243 19.57 7.78 29.24
C VAL A 243 18.08 7.60 28.98
N GLN A 244 17.29 7.22 29.98
CA GLN A 244 15.87 6.95 29.82
C GLN A 244 15.08 8.19 29.34
N PRO A 245 15.27 9.41 29.89
CA PRO A 245 14.59 10.60 29.38
C PRO A 245 14.93 10.92 27.92
N LEU A 246 16.21 10.79 27.53
CA LEU A 246 16.62 11.02 26.14
C LEU A 246 16.07 9.95 25.19
N GLN A 247 16.07 8.68 25.62
CA GLN A 247 15.47 7.61 24.85
C GLN A 247 13.96 7.83 24.65
N ASN A 248 13.25 8.28 25.69
CA ASN A 248 11.83 8.64 25.59
C ASN A 248 11.61 9.81 24.62
N ALA A 249 12.51 10.81 24.62
CA ALA A 249 12.46 11.91 23.65
C ALA A 249 12.64 11.42 22.21
N PHE A 250 13.59 10.49 21.96
CA PHE A 250 13.73 9.84 20.66
C PHE A 250 12.45 9.13 20.24
N TYR A 251 11.83 8.32 21.11
CA TYR A 251 10.56 7.66 20.79
C TYR A 251 9.41 8.62 20.56
N GLN A 252 9.38 9.77 21.23
CA GLN A 252 8.33 10.77 21.08
C GLN A 252 8.44 11.56 19.77
N TYR A 253 9.65 11.99 19.41
CA TYR A 253 9.86 12.93 18.31
C TYR A 253 10.36 12.26 17.02
N ASN A 254 11.08 11.14 17.14
CA ASN A 254 11.73 10.42 16.04
C ASN A 254 11.25 8.95 15.97
N HIS A 255 9.97 8.72 16.26
CA HIS A 255 9.35 7.39 16.34
C HIS A 255 9.72 6.47 15.18
N ASN A 256 9.62 6.96 13.93
CA ASN A 256 9.88 6.15 12.74
C ASN A 256 11.33 5.67 12.67
N ALA A 257 12.27 6.58 12.93
CA ALA A 257 13.69 6.27 13.01
C ALA A 257 14.01 5.25 14.12
N CYS A 258 13.37 5.38 15.28
CA CYS A 258 13.48 4.41 16.35
C CYS A 258 12.97 3.03 15.94
N CYS A 259 11.79 2.95 15.33
CA CYS A 259 11.24 1.69 14.81
C CYS A 259 12.17 1.05 13.79
N LEU A 260 12.77 1.82 12.89
CA LEU A 260 13.70 1.30 11.88
C LEU A 260 14.88 0.59 12.54
N ILE A 261 15.54 1.23 13.50
CA ILE A 261 16.68 0.64 14.21
C ILE A 261 16.25 -0.53 15.10
N ASP A 262 15.16 -0.38 15.84
CA ASP A 262 14.73 -1.39 16.82
C ASP A 262 14.23 -2.68 16.16
N GLN A 263 13.76 -2.62 14.91
CA GLN A 263 13.28 -3.79 14.17
C GLN A 263 14.39 -4.51 13.38
N LEU A 264 15.53 -3.87 13.12
CA LEU A 264 16.61 -4.47 12.33
C LEU A 264 17.53 -5.41 13.11
N PRO A 265 18.04 -6.50 12.50
CA PRO A 265 18.96 -7.42 13.15
C PRO A 265 20.23 -6.71 13.67
N PRO A 266 20.68 -6.97 14.91
CA PRO A 266 21.92 -6.38 15.43
C PRO A 266 23.16 -6.70 14.59
N SER A 267 23.18 -7.83 13.87
CA SER A 267 24.25 -8.18 12.94
C SER A 267 24.37 -7.15 11.83
N LEU A 268 23.25 -6.77 11.19
CA LEU A 268 23.20 -5.78 10.11
C LEU A 268 23.68 -4.40 10.59
N LEU A 269 23.25 -3.98 11.78
CA LEU A 269 23.56 -2.65 12.33
C LEU A 269 25.02 -2.48 12.78
N ASN A 270 25.75 -3.58 12.97
CA ASN A 270 27.12 -3.58 13.48
C ASN A 270 28.15 -4.06 12.46
N SER A 271 27.73 -4.66 11.34
CA SER A 271 28.66 -5.19 10.32
C SER A 271 29.08 -4.16 9.27
N LEU A 272 28.39 -3.02 9.17
CA LEU A 272 28.55 -2.04 8.10
C LEU A 272 29.30 -0.79 8.59
N SER A 273 30.05 -0.15 7.68
CA SER A 273 30.58 1.19 7.93
C SER A 273 29.45 2.24 7.99
N PRO A 274 29.68 3.45 8.52
CA PRO A 274 28.63 4.47 8.61
C PRO A 274 27.98 4.83 7.27
N VAL A 275 28.78 4.95 6.21
CA VAL A 275 28.29 5.30 4.86
C VAL A 275 27.47 4.16 4.26
N GLU A 276 27.98 2.92 4.34
CA GLU A 276 27.24 1.74 3.88
C GLU A 276 25.94 1.53 4.66
N LEU A 277 25.95 1.85 5.96
CA LEU A 277 24.77 1.74 6.80
C LEU A 277 23.71 2.77 6.40
N GLU A 278 24.10 4.01 6.12
CA GLU A 278 23.18 5.05 5.62
C GLU A 278 22.45 4.58 4.35
N GLU A 279 23.20 4.19 3.32
CA GLU A 279 22.65 3.65 2.06
C GLU A 279 21.77 2.42 2.31
N THR A 280 22.23 1.51 3.18
CA THR A 280 21.46 0.31 3.55
C THR A 280 20.14 0.70 4.19
N LEU A 281 20.11 1.65 5.12
CA LEU A 281 18.88 2.07 5.78
C LEU A 281 17.85 2.68 4.80
N HIS A 282 18.28 3.36 3.74
CA HIS A 282 17.38 3.78 2.66
C HIS A 282 16.77 2.55 1.94
N HIS A 283 17.60 1.58 1.57
CA HIS A 283 17.12 0.37 0.92
C HIS A 283 16.20 -0.46 1.81
N VAL A 284 16.48 -0.54 3.11
CA VAL A 284 15.63 -1.25 4.09
C VAL A 284 14.23 -0.66 4.13
N GLN A 285 14.10 0.67 4.16
CA GLN A 285 12.79 1.33 4.16
C GLN A 285 11.99 0.97 2.90
N MET A 286 12.65 0.99 1.75
CA MET A 286 12.06 0.63 0.45
C MET A 286 11.64 -0.84 0.38
N ASP A 287 12.53 -1.74 0.78
CA ASP A 287 12.28 -3.17 0.78
C ASP A 287 11.16 -3.54 1.76
N TRP A 288 11.11 -2.88 2.92
CA TRP A 288 9.98 -3.00 3.83
C TRP A 288 8.66 -2.64 3.15
N LEU A 289 8.57 -1.45 2.56
CA LEU A 289 7.34 -0.95 1.94
C LEU A 289 6.88 -1.84 0.76
N LEU A 290 7.82 -2.31 -0.05
CA LEU A 290 7.53 -3.01 -1.31
C LEU A 290 7.45 -4.53 -1.15
N GLY A 291 8.21 -5.12 -0.23
CA GLY A 291 8.42 -6.57 -0.14
C GLY A 291 7.92 -7.23 1.14
N SER A 292 7.48 -6.47 2.14
CA SER A 292 7.05 -7.04 3.42
C SER A 292 5.52 -7.06 3.57
N PRO A 293 4.95 -8.07 4.26
CA PRO A 293 3.53 -8.09 4.61
C PRO A 293 3.07 -6.88 5.44
N SER A 294 3.91 -6.40 6.36
CA SER A 294 3.60 -5.24 7.20
C SER A 294 3.60 -3.93 6.40
N GLY A 295 4.55 -3.76 5.47
CA GLY A 295 4.57 -2.63 4.53
C GLY A 295 3.36 -2.63 3.61
N MET A 296 2.89 -3.80 3.17
CA MET A 296 1.65 -3.91 2.40
C MET A 296 0.43 -3.51 3.23
N LEU A 297 0.31 -3.98 4.48
CA LEU A 297 -0.77 -3.56 5.38
C LEU A 297 -0.73 -2.07 5.70
N PHE A 298 0.47 -1.51 5.88
CA PHE A 298 0.66 -0.07 6.07
C PHE A 298 0.07 0.71 4.89
N LYS A 299 0.48 0.38 3.66
CA LYS A 299 -0.07 1.05 2.46
C LYS A 299 -1.58 0.89 2.32
N VAL A 300 -2.10 -0.32 2.56
CA VAL A 300 -3.55 -0.56 2.55
C VAL A 300 -4.24 0.32 3.59
N ARG A 301 -3.70 0.43 4.81
CA ARG A 301 -4.25 1.29 5.84
C ARG A 301 -4.30 2.75 5.39
N GLU A 302 -3.22 3.29 4.84
CA GLU A 302 -3.17 4.69 4.37
C GLU A 302 -4.17 4.93 3.23
N GLU A 303 -4.27 4.00 2.27
CA GLU A 303 -5.23 4.12 1.16
C GLU A 303 -6.69 4.07 1.64
N LEU A 304 -7.00 3.18 2.59
CA LEU A 304 -8.34 3.10 3.17
C LEU A 304 -8.66 4.33 4.03
N PHE A 305 -7.67 4.87 4.73
CA PHE A 305 -7.82 6.11 5.48
C PHE A 305 -8.13 7.27 4.53
N GLY A 306 -7.46 7.34 3.37
CA GLY A 306 -7.79 8.27 2.30
C GLY A 306 -9.21 8.09 1.74
N LEU A 307 -9.69 6.85 1.60
CA LEU A 307 -11.09 6.60 1.21
C LEU A 307 -12.11 7.00 2.27
N VAL A 308 -11.77 6.95 3.55
CA VAL A 308 -12.69 7.27 4.65
C VAL A 308 -12.68 8.77 4.96
N GLU A 309 -11.51 9.36 5.14
CA GLU A 309 -11.38 10.77 5.53
C GLU A 309 -11.36 11.70 4.33
N GLY A 310 -10.96 11.21 3.16
CA GLY A 310 -10.75 12.01 1.95
C GLY A 310 -9.28 12.00 1.52
N TYR A 311 -9.03 11.82 0.22
CA TYR A 311 -7.67 11.79 -0.31
C TYR A 311 -6.97 13.15 -0.16
N ASP A 312 -7.71 14.25 -0.15
CA ASP A 312 -7.23 15.60 0.14
C ASP A 312 -6.76 15.77 1.59
N HIS A 313 -7.22 14.95 2.54
CA HIS A 313 -6.72 14.99 3.91
C HIS A 313 -5.45 14.16 4.13
N VAL A 314 -5.27 13.09 3.34
CA VAL A 314 -4.23 12.08 3.57
C VAL A 314 -3.06 12.23 2.59
N PHE A 315 -3.36 12.37 1.30
CA PHE A 315 -2.36 12.38 0.23
C PHE A 315 -2.13 13.76 -0.38
N TRP A 316 -3.17 14.60 -0.43
CA TRP A 316 -3.10 15.91 -1.09
C TRP A 316 -3.57 17.07 -0.19
N PRO A 317 -2.96 17.26 1.00
CA PRO A 317 -3.34 18.31 1.96
C PRO A 317 -3.32 19.72 1.36
N GLU A 318 -2.50 19.95 0.34
CA GLU A 318 -2.43 21.20 -0.42
C GLU A 318 -3.74 21.53 -1.16
N THR A 319 -4.58 20.54 -1.46
CA THR A 319 -5.84 20.77 -2.19
C THR A 319 -6.98 21.25 -1.30
N LEU A 320 -6.83 21.24 0.03
CA LEU A 320 -7.86 21.68 0.97
C LEU A 320 -8.23 23.17 0.84
N ILE A 321 -7.38 23.95 0.17
CA ILE A 321 -7.66 25.36 -0.14
C ILE A 321 -8.60 25.53 -1.34
N LEU A 322 -8.78 24.47 -2.14
CA LEU A 322 -9.62 24.49 -3.34
C LEU A 322 -11.10 24.43 -2.94
N LYS A 323 -11.97 24.93 -3.82
CA LYS A 323 -13.41 24.84 -3.60
C LYS A 323 -13.87 23.39 -3.78
N PRO A 324 -14.71 22.86 -2.85
CA PRO A 324 -15.28 21.54 -3.02
C PRO A 324 -16.07 21.41 -4.33
N LYS A 325 -15.84 20.32 -5.05
CA LYS A 325 -16.58 19.92 -6.25
C LYS A 325 -17.75 19.02 -5.84
N PRO A 326 -18.94 19.17 -6.44
CA PRO A 326 -20.07 18.29 -6.15
C PRO A 326 -19.76 16.86 -6.62
N GLY A 327 -20.30 15.87 -5.90
CA GLY A 327 -20.20 14.46 -6.29
C GLY A 327 -20.67 14.21 -7.73
N SER A 328 -19.99 13.30 -8.42
CA SER A 328 -20.21 13.01 -9.84
C SER A 328 -20.12 11.51 -10.12
N LYS A 329 -20.27 11.14 -11.39
CA LYS A 329 -20.05 9.77 -11.87
C LYS A 329 -19.01 9.78 -12.96
N LEU A 330 -17.93 9.05 -12.73
CA LEU A 330 -16.90 8.80 -13.73
C LEU A 330 -17.18 7.47 -14.41
N GLN A 331 -17.29 7.48 -15.74
CA GLN A 331 -17.46 6.26 -16.54
C GLN A 331 -16.22 5.99 -17.38
N LEU A 332 -15.65 4.79 -17.23
CA LEU A 332 -14.45 4.35 -17.95
C LEU A 332 -14.73 3.03 -18.65
N GLY A 333 -14.34 2.90 -19.90
CA GLY A 333 -14.45 1.66 -20.67
C GLY A 333 -13.09 1.24 -21.21
N PHE A 334 -12.64 0.03 -20.88
CA PHE A 334 -11.36 -0.49 -21.34
C PHE A 334 -11.49 -1.85 -22.02
N GLN A 335 -10.56 -2.12 -22.95
CA GLN A 335 -10.39 -3.39 -23.62
C GLN A 335 -8.93 -3.84 -23.53
N ILE A 336 -8.69 -5.03 -22.98
CA ILE A 336 -7.37 -5.68 -22.97
C ILE A 336 -7.41 -6.90 -23.88
N SER A 337 -6.36 -7.11 -24.64
CA SER A 337 -6.18 -8.23 -25.56
C SER A 337 -4.84 -8.92 -25.37
N SER A 338 -4.64 -10.10 -25.98
CA SER A 338 -3.33 -10.76 -25.97
C SER A 338 -2.19 -9.94 -26.59
N HIS A 339 -2.50 -8.95 -27.45
CA HIS A 339 -1.47 -8.04 -27.97
C HIS A 339 -0.87 -7.17 -26.86
N ASP A 340 -1.71 -6.70 -25.93
CA ASP A 340 -1.29 -5.86 -24.81
C ASP A 340 -0.35 -6.62 -23.87
N LEU A 341 -0.61 -7.91 -23.67
CA LEU A 341 0.27 -8.81 -22.92
C LEU A 341 1.62 -9.03 -23.61
N ALA A 342 1.61 -9.18 -24.93
CA ALA A 342 2.82 -9.45 -25.71
C ALA A 342 3.74 -8.23 -25.87
N THR A 343 3.21 -7.01 -25.80
CA THR A 343 3.97 -5.77 -25.95
C THR A 343 4.60 -5.31 -24.65
N GLU A 344 3.89 -5.43 -23.53
CA GLU A 344 4.35 -4.93 -22.22
C GLU A 344 5.10 -5.99 -21.38
N SER A 345 5.13 -7.27 -21.79
CA SER A 345 6.03 -8.29 -21.22
C SER A 345 7.53 -7.92 -21.27
N THR A 346 7.89 -6.81 -21.92
CA THR A 346 9.28 -6.32 -22.05
C THR A 346 9.56 -5.00 -21.32
N ALA A 347 8.56 -4.38 -20.67
CA ALA A 347 8.71 -3.11 -19.99
C ALA A 347 8.41 -3.23 -18.48
N ALA A 348 9.38 -3.79 -17.75
CA ALA A 348 9.44 -3.75 -16.29
C ALA A 348 10.87 -3.51 -15.78
#